data_AF-A0A815GZ26-F1
#
_entry.id   AF-A0A815GZ26-F1
#
_cell.length_a   1.000
_cell.length_b   1.000
_cell.length_c   1.000
_cell.angle_alpha   90.00
_cell.angle_beta   90.00
_cell.angle_gamma   90.00
#
_symmetry.space_group_name_H-M   'P 1'
#
loop_
_entity.id
_entity.type
_entity.pdbx_description
1 polymer ?
#
loop_
_entity_poly.entity_id
_entity_poly.type
_entity_poly.pdbx_seq_one_letter_code
_entity_poly.pdbx_strand_id
1 'polypeptide(L)'
;MAHGISDPENRKEHFDAATKLNEKLNLLSQWIKESEHFIVFTGMPIFLHEIFPKSNFIGIDCLGAGISTSTGIPDFRSGMDTVLKTRPGEWELEDHKAKRLKSAAIIDDMQTAIPSIAHM
;
A
#
# COMPACT_ATOMS: atom_id res chain seq x y z
N MET A 1 -7.46 -5.32 -18.13
CA MET A 1 -6.53 -4.19 -17.91
C MET A 1 -7.11 -3.36 -16.79
N ALA A 2 -6.34 -3.11 -15.73
CA ALA A 2 -6.84 -2.35 -14.58
C ALA A 2 -7.12 -0.89 -15.00
N HIS A 3 -8.40 -0.60 -15.26
CA HIS A 3 -8.86 0.75 -15.59
C HIS A 3 -8.67 1.66 -14.38
N GLY A 4 -7.79 2.66 -14.52
CA GLY A 4 -7.42 3.61 -13.47
C GLY A 4 -5.94 4.05 -13.52
N ILE A 5 -5.10 3.33 -14.29
CA ILE A 5 -3.62 3.45 -14.30
C ILE A 5 -3.09 4.33 -15.45
N SER A 6 -3.93 5.12 -16.13
CA SER A 6 -3.47 5.88 -17.30
C SER A 6 -2.77 7.20 -16.98
N ASP A 7 -2.95 7.75 -15.77
CA ASP A 7 -2.36 9.05 -15.41
C ASP A 7 -1.01 8.85 -14.70
N PRO A 8 0.12 9.30 -15.28
CA PRO A 8 1.43 9.23 -14.63
C PRO A 8 1.50 10.01 -13.31
N GLU A 9 0.69 11.05 -13.10
CA GLU A 9 0.70 11.81 -11.84
C GLU A 9 0.17 11.00 -10.66
N ASN A 10 -0.85 10.16 -10.88
CA ASN A 10 -1.42 9.29 -9.84
C ASN A 10 -0.51 8.11 -9.45
N ARG A 11 0.56 7.87 -10.21
CA ARG A 11 1.54 6.80 -9.95
C ARG A 11 2.75 7.29 -9.18
N LYS A 12 2.90 8.61 -9.02
CA LYS A 12 4.05 9.18 -8.33
C LYS A 12 3.94 8.95 -6.83
N GLU A 13 5.03 8.52 -6.22
CA GLU A 13 5.08 8.35 -4.77
C GLU A 13 4.98 9.70 -4.06
N HIS A 14 4.02 9.80 -3.14
CA HIS A 14 3.80 11.00 -2.33
C HIS A 14 4.37 10.80 -0.93
N PHE A 15 5.37 11.59 -0.58
CA PHE A 15 5.97 11.60 0.76
C PHE A 15 5.55 12.88 1.49
N ASP A 16 4.77 12.73 2.56
CA ASP A 16 4.42 13.85 3.42
C ASP A 16 5.63 14.29 4.27
N ALA A 17 5.68 15.57 4.63
CA ALA A 17 6.64 16.08 5.61
C ALA A 17 6.35 15.50 7.01
N ALA A 18 7.39 15.35 7.83
CA ALA A 18 7.29 14.72 9.15
C ALA A 18 6.23 15.36 10.08
N THR A 19 6.07 16.69 10.01
CA THR A 19 5.05 17.41 10.80
C THR A 19 3.63 17.01 10.41
N LYS A 20 3.33 17.07 9.11
CA LYS A 20 2.03 16.70 8.53
C LYS A 20 1.73 15.21 8.72
N LEU A 21 2.75 14.36 8.67
CA LEU A 21 2.62 12.94 8.95
C LEU A 21 2.17 12.70 10.40
N ASN A 22 2.81 13.36 11.37
CA ASN A 22 2.45 13.24 12.79
C ASN A 22 1.03 13.75 13.07
N GLU A 23 0.61 14.83 12.43
CA GLU A 23 -0.77 15.33 12.51
C GLU A 23 -1.78 14.28 12.04
N LYS A 24 -1.53 13.64 10.89
CA LYS A 24 -2.37 12.55 10.38
C LYS A 24 -2.39 11.34 11.31
N LEU A 25 -1.25 10.97 11.89
CA LEU A 25 -1.17 9.86 12.86
C LEU A 25 -1.97 10.15 14.13
N ASN A 26 -1.90 11.38 14.64
CA ASN A 26 -2.69 11.80 15.80
C ASN A 26 -4.19 11.75 15.50
N LEU A 27 -4.61 12.26 14.35
CA LEU A 27 -6.01 12.20 13.90
C LEU A 27 -6.49 10.75 13.77
N LEU A 28 -5.68 9.89 13.15
CA LEU A 28 -5.98 8.46 13.03
C LEU A 28 -6.11 7.78 14.39
N SER A 29 -5.21 8.12 15.34
CA SER A 29 -5.27 7.57 16.69
C SER A 29 -6.53 8.00 17.44
N GLN A 30 -7.00 9.23 17.20
CA GLN A 30 -8.24 9.76 17.77
C GLN A 30 -9.44 9.02 17.19
N TRP A 31 -9.48 8.87 15.88
CA TRP A 31 -10.48 8.09 15.16
C TRP A 31 -10.59 6.67 15.72
N ILE A 32 -9.48 5.93 15.84
CA ILE A 32 -9.50 4.56 16.39
C ILE A 32 -10.11 4.51 17.79
N LYS A 33 -9.83 5.51 18.64
CA LYS A 33 -10.39 5.59 20.00
C LYS A 33 -11.88 5.91 20.03
N GLU A 34 -12.37 6.66 19.06
CA GLU A 34 -13.77 7.09 18.95
C GLU A 34 -14.65 6.07 18.23
N SER A 35 -14.09 5.15 17.43
CA SER A 35 -14.88 4.07 16.79
C SER A 35 -15.36 3.00 17.76
N GLU A 36 -16.63 2.63 17.62
CA GLU A 36 -17.18 1.39 18.21
C GLU A 36 -16.76 0.15 17.41
N HIS A 37 -16.56 0.30 16.10
CA HIS A 37 -16.20 -0.79 15.19
C HIS A 37 -15.04 -0.39 14.28
N PHE A 38 -14.02 -1.24 14.24
CA PHE A 38 -12.77 -1.03 13.52
C PHE A 38 -12.51 -2.18 12.55
N ILE A 39 -12.37 -1.86 11.27
CA ILE A 39 -12.02 -2.84 10.23
C ILE A 39 -10.80 -2.33 9.46
N VAL A 40 -9.83 -3.21 9.26
CA VAL A 40 -8.63 -2.93 8.46
C VAL A 40 -8.76 -3.66 7.13
N PHE A 41 -8.70 -2.91 6.03
CA PHE A 41 -8.63 -3.47 4.70
C PHE A 41 -7.18 -3.47 4.25
N THR A 42 -6.64 -4.65 3.95
CA THR A 42 -5.28 -4.79 3.40
C THR A 42 -5.27 -4.79 1.87
N GLY A 43 -6.27 -4.18 1.23
CA GLY A 43 -6.47 -4.17 -0.23
C GLY A 43 -7.53 -3.16 -0.64
N MET A 44 -7.54 -2.76 -1.91
CA MET A 44 -8.43 -1.70 -2.41
C MET A 44 -9.91 -2.09 -2.24
N PRO A 45 -10.69 -1.39 -1.40
CA PRO A 45 -12.13 -1.60 -1.33
C PRO A 45 -12.79 -0.82 -2.46
N ILE A 46 -13.35 -1.54 -3.43
CA ILE A 46 -13.97 -0.92 -4.61
C ILE A 46 -15.34 -0.25 -4.29
N PHE A 47 -15.98 -0.49 -3.13
CA PHE A 47 -17.24 0.18 -2.76
C PHE A 47 -17.52 0.17 -1.24
N LEU A 48 -16.88 1.04 -0.45
CA LEU A 48 -17.20 1.13 1.00
C LEU A 48 -18.01 2.36 1.40
N HIS A 49 -18.06 3.39 0.54
CA HIS A 49 -18.77 4.62 0.84
C HIS A 49 -20.31 4.47 0.79
N GLU A 50 -20.83 3.34 0.31
CA GLU A 50 -22.27 3.04 0.19
C GLU A 50 -22.81 2.06 1.25
N ILE A 51 -21.96 1.30 1.97
CA ILE A 51 -22.42 0.19 2.81
C ILE A 51 -22.50 0.56 4.30
N PHE A 52 -21.68 1.51 4.77
CA PHE A 52 -21.64 1.84 6.20
C PHE A 52 -22.14 3.26 6.48
N PRO A 53 -23.20 3.45 7.28
CA PRO A 53 -23.63 4.77 7.71
C PRO A 53 -22.50 5.44 8.50
N LYS A 54 -22.25 6.71 8.17
CA LYS A 54 -21.10 7.54 8.58
C LYS A 54 -20.88 7.75 10.08
N SER A 55 -21.66 7.13 10.97
CA SER A 55 -21.66 7.53 12.38
C SER A 55 -20.58 6.87 13.23
N ASN A 56 -20.21 5.59 13.08
CA ASN A 56 -19.33 4.91 14.06
C ASN A 56 -18.29 3.94 13.46
N PHE A 57 -17.97 4.06 12.17
CA PHE A 57 -17.13 3.09 11.46
C PHE A 57 -15.85 3.71 10.93
N ILE A 58 -14.71 3.10 11.26
CA ILE A 58 -13.40 3.45 10.69
C ILE A 58 -12.86 2.25 9.94
N GLY A 59 -12.77 2.42 8.62
CA GLY A 59 -12.03 1.56 7.71
C GLY A 59 -10.63 2.16 7.51
N ILE A 60 -9.58 1.42 7.87
CA ILE A 60 -8.21 1.79 7.48
C ILE A 60 -7.81 0.94 6.28
N ASP A 61 -7.52 1.60 5.17
CA ASP A 61 -6.97 0.97 3.98
C ASP A 61 -5.45 0.87 4.09
N CYS A 62 -4.98 -0.23 4.67
CA CYS A 62 -3.58 -0.65 4.56
C CYS A 62 -3.35 -1.14 3.14
N LEU A 63 -2.54 -0.43 2.36
CA LEU A 63 -2.39 -0.66 0.92
C LEU A 63 -1.86 -2.07 0.59
N GLY A 64 -2.75 -3.01 0.29
CA GLY A 64 -2.50 -4.13 -0.63
C GLY A 64 -1.25 -4.96 -0.35
N ALA A 65 -0.62 -5.37 -1.46
CA ALA A 65 0.73 -5.91 -1.48
C ALA A 65 1.81 -4.92 -0.95
N GLY A 66 1.47 -3.65 -0.76
CA GLY A 66 2.37 -2.60 -0.28
C GLY A 66 2.92 -2.88 1.12
N ILE A 67 2.14 -3.49 2.02
CA ILE A 67 2.62 -3.83 3.38
C ILE A 67 3.73 -4.90 3.39
N SER A 68 3.81 -5.69 2.32
CA SER A 68 4.78 -6.77 2.14
C SER A 68 6.01 -6.34 1.35
N THR A 69 6.04 -5.12 0.80
CA THR A 69 7.24 -4.60 0.10
C THR A 69 8.45 -4.48 1.03
N SER A 70 8.22 -4.16 2.30
CA SER A 70 9.26 -4.12 3.33
C SER A 70 9.86 -5.49 3.65
N THR A 71 9.13 -6.59 3.36
CA THR A 71 9.58 -7.97 3.58
C THR A 71 10.28 -8.55 2.35
N GLY A 72 10.43 -7.77 1.28
CA GLY A 72 11.08 -8.20 0.05
C GLY A 72 10.13 -8.81 -0.99
N ILE A 73 8.82 -8.72 -0.78
CA ILE A 73 7.81 -9.15 -1.75
C ILE A 73 7.41 -7.94 -2.59
N PRO A 74 7.67 -7.94 -3.91
CA PRO A 74 7.29 -6.82 -4.77
C PRO A 74 5.77 -6.69 -4.88
N ASP A 75 5.31 -5.46 -5.08
CA ASP A 75 3.90 -5.19 -5.32
C ASP A 75 3.55 -5.31 -6.81
N PHE A 76 2.32 -4.94 -7.17
CA PHE A 76 1.84 -5.06 -8.55
C PHE A 76 1.93 -3.76 -9.34
N ARG A 77 1.88 -2.58 -8.69
CA ARG A 77 1.57 -1.31 -9.36
C ARG A 77 2.54 -0.16 -9.06
N SER A 78 3.61 -0.37 -8.28
CA SER A 78 4.59 0.69 -8.02
C SER A 78 5.29 1.10 -9.31
N GLY A 79 5.41 2.41 -9.52
CA GLY A 79 5.98 3.00 -10.74
C GLY A 79 7.44 2.64 -10.97
N MET A 80 7.91 2.89 -12.20
CA MET A 80 9.29 2.59 -12.62
C MET A 80 10.36 3.37 -11.84
N ASP A 81 9.99 4.51 -11.27
CA ASP A 81 10.82 5.43 -10.48
C ASP A 81 10.67 5.24 -8.96
N THR A 82 10.05 4.12 -8.52
CA THR A 82 9.85 3.82 -7.09
C THR A 82 11.13 3.86 -6.27
N VAL A 83 11.02 4.38 -5.04
CA VAL A 83 12.13 4.39 -4.06
C VAL A 83 12.24 3.04 -3.34
N LEU A 84 11.32 2.10 -3.58
CA LEU A 84 11.27 0.80 -2.93
C LEU A 84 12.43 -0.11 -3.34
N LYS A 85 12.97 -0.85 -2.36
CA LYS A 85 14.05 -1.84 -2.56
C LYS A 85 13.62 -3.05 -3.41
N THR A 86 12.32 -3.32 -3.42
CA THR A 86 11.68 -4.39 -4.20
C THR A 86 11.54 -4.07 -5.69
N ARG A 87 11.88 -2.83 -6.10
CA ARG A 87 11.81 -2.35 -7.49
C ARG A 87 10.36 -2.21 -7.99
N PRO A 88 10.13 -1.78 -9.25
CA PRO A 88 8.80 -1.55 -9.78
C PRO A 88 7.90 -2.77 -9.72
N GLY A 89 6.60 -2.50 -9.66
CA GLY A 89 5.56 -3.51 -9.54
C GLY A 89 5.49 -4.42 -10.76
N GLU A 90 4.90 -5.60 -10.59
CA GLU A 90 4.85 -6.61 -11.65
C GLU A 90 4.18 -6.11 -12.94
N TRP A 91 3.06 -5.42 -12.83
CA TRP A 91 2.30 -4.97 -14.00
C TRP A 91 2.95 -3.78 -14.71
N GLU A 92 3.68 -2.93 -13.97
CA GLU A 92 4.46 -1.85 -14.57
C GLU A 92 5.65 -2.39 -15.37
N LEU A 93 6.28 -3.48 -14.90
CA LEU A 93 7.32 -4.16 -15.68
C LEU A 93 6.76 -4.81 -16.95
N GLU A 94 5.57 -5.41 -16.88
CA GLU A 94 4.88 -5.98 -18.04
C GLU A 94 4.54 -4.89 -19.09
N ASP A 95 3.96 -3.78 -18.64
CA ASP A 95 3.56 -2.65 -19.51
C ASP A 95 4.78 -2.02 -20.20
N HIS A 96 5.90 -1.89 -19.49
CA HIS A 96 7.16 -1.36 -20.03
C HIS A 96 8.03 -2.43 -20.72
N LYS A 97 7.58 -3.69 -20.79
CA LYS A 97 8.34 -4.84 -21.30
C LYS A 97 9.75 -4.95 -20.69
N ALA A 98 9.88 -4.53 -19.45
CA ALA A 98 11.12 -4.55 -18.69
C ALA A 98 11.22 -5.84 -17.88
N LYS A 99 12.45 -6.29 -17.60
CA LYS A 99 12.67 -7.42 -16.68
C LYS A 99 13.06 -6.89 -15.31
N ARG A 100 12.48 -7.46 -14.26
CA ARG A 100 12.93 -7.15 -12.90
C ARG A 100 14.39 -7.56 -12.76
N LEU A 101 15.24 -6.57 -12.51
CA LEU A 101 16.61 -6.85 -12.10
C LEU A 101 16.55 -7.56 -10.73
N LYS A 102 17.33 -8.63 -10.52
CA LYS A 102 17.44 -9.27 -9.20
C LYS A 102 18.09 -8.28 -8.21
N SER A 103 17.45 -8.03 -7.07
CA SER A 103 18.01 -7.22 -5.99
C SER A 103 18.19 -8.10 -4.76
N ALA A 104 19.20 -7.81 -3.94
CA ALA A 104 19.44 -8.56 -2.70
C ALA A 104 18.31 -8.41 -1.66
N ALA A 105 17.36 -7.50 -1.90
CA ALA A 105 16.22 -7.26 -1.03
C ALA A 105 14.96 -8.01 -1.47
N ILE A 106 14.96 -8.67 -2.63
CA ILE A 106 13.83 -9.48 -3.10
C ILE A 106 14.00 -10.90 -2.61
N ILE A 107 12.92 -11.45 -2.04
CA ILE A 107 12.87 -12.85 -1.64
C ILE A 107 12.35 -13.68 -2.82
N ASP A 108 13.08 -14.74 -3.17
CA ASP A 108 12.70 -15.68 -4.23
C ASP A 108 11.69 -16.75 -3.73
N ASP A 109 11.68 -17.07 -2.42
CA ASP A 109 10.79 -18.06 -1.80
C ASP A 109 9.86 -17.45 -0.73
N MET A 110 8.55 -17.49 -1.00
CA MET A 110 7.50 -16.98 -0.12
C MET A 110 7.48 -17.63 1.27
N GLN A 111 7.93 -18.89 1.41
CA GLN A 111 7.96 -19.57 2.70
C GLN A 111 8.99 -18.96 3.67
N THR A 112 9.97 -18.25 3.14
CA THR A 112 11.03 -17.59 3.92
C THR A 112 10.69 -16.16 4.30
N ALA A 113 9.54 -15.63 3.84
CA ALA A 113 9.12 -14.27 4.13
C ALA A 113 8.74 -14.11 5.62
N ILE A 114 9.34 -13.11 6.26
CA ILE A 114 9.04 -12.75 7.65
C ILE A 114 7.97 -11.66 7.64
N PRO A 115 6.88 -11.76 8.44
CA PRO A 115 5.87 -10.71 8.55
C PRO A 115 6.46 -9.35 8.95
N SER A 116 6.03 -8.27 8.31
CA SER A 116 6.48 -6.92 8.66
C SER A 116 5.81 -6.42 9.95
N ILE A 117 6.30 -5.31 10.50
CA ILE A 117 5.70 -4.66 11.68
C ILE A 117 4.22 -4.34 11.44
N ALA A 118 3.82 -4.01 10.22
CA ALA A 118 2.42 -3.74 9.89
C ALA A 118 1.52 -5.00 9.93
N HIS A 119 2.11 -6.21 9.92
CA HIS A 119 1.39 -7.46 10.08
C HIS A 119 1.26 -7.91 11.55
N MET A 120 2.11 -7.40 12.44
CA MET A 120 2.23 -7.80 13.84
C MET A 120 1.43 -6.88 14.76
#